data_AF-A0A5C3KHP5-F1
#
_entry.id   AF-A0A5C3KHP5-F1
#
_cell.length_a   1.000
_cell.length_b   1.000
_cell.length_c   1.000
_cell.angle_alpha   90.00
_cell.angle_beta   90.00
_cell.angle_gamma   90.00
#
_symmetry.space_group_name_H-M   'P 1'
#
loop_
_entity.id
_entity.type
_entity.pdbx_description
1 polymer ?
#
loop_
_entity_poly.entity_id
_entity_poly.type
_entity_poly.pdbx_seq_one_letter_code
_entity_poly.pdbx_strand_id
1 'polypeptide(L)'
;PRVSDQFRARIIDWHISLQLQPRAISQLAGCSIRTVYYVLSFHRNFKMLHKPHFSYWRGRKRALTTADENYIFSLVQARPKIYLDEIQDALAMYRGVE
;
A
#
# COMPACT_ATOMS: atom_id res chain seq x y z
N PRO A 1 3.81 7.66 -15.55
CA PRO A 1 3.15 8.99 -15.55
C PRO A 1 2.05 9.08 -14.49
N ARG A 2 2.02 10.16 -13.71
CA ARG A 2 0.91 10.43 -12.77
C ARG A 2 -0.29 10.93 -13.59
N VAL A 3 -1.16 10.00 -13.93
CA VAL A 3 -2.42 10.27 -14.62
C VAL A 3 -3.45 10.60 -13.54
N SER A 4 -4.19 11.70 -13.69
CA SER A 4 -5.22 12.11 -12.72
C SER A 4 -6.35 11.07 -12.64
N ASP A 5 -7.02 10.98 -11.49
CA ASP A 5 -8.13 10.04 -11.30
C ASP A 5 -9.30 10.32 -12.24
N GLN A 6 -9.59 11.60 -12.47
CA GLN A 6 -10.62 12.01 -13.44
C GLN A 6 -10.31 11.48 -14.85
N PHE A 7 -9.04 11.50 -15.25
CA PHE A 7 -8.64 11.00 -16.56
C PHE A 7 -8.74 9.47 -16.64
N ARG A 8 -8.39 8.75 -15.56
CA ARG A 8 -8.58 7.30 -15.50
C ARG A 8 -10.05 6.91 -15.54
N ALA A 9 -10.90 7.65 -14.82
CA ALA A 9 -12.34 7.44 -14.85
C ALA A 9 -12.91 7.62 -16.26
N ARG A 10 -12.50 8.66 -17.00
CA ARG A 10 -12.90 8.85 -18.41
C ARG A 10 -12.46 7.70 -19.30
N ILE A 11 -11.22 7.22 -19.17
CA ILE A 11 -10.73 6.06 -19.95
C ILE A 11 -11.61 4.82 -19.70
N ILE A 12 -11.99 4.58 -18.44
CA ILE A 12 -12.81 3.44 -18.05
C ILE A 12 -14.23 3.60 -18.58
N ASP A 13 -14.82 4.79 -18.45
CA ASP A 13 -16.15 5.10 -18.96
C ASP A 13 -16.23 4.95 -20.49
N TRP A 14 -15.25 5.47 -21.22
CA TRP A 14 -15.15 5.27 -22.67
C TRP A 14 -15.04 3.80 -23.08
N HIS A 15 -14.39 2.97 -22.27
CA HIS A 15 -14.26 1.56 -22.58
C HIS A 15 -15.50 0.74 -22.19
N ILE A 16 -16.14 1.05 -21.06
CA ILE A 16 -17.28 0.27 -20.54
C ILE A 16 -18.60 0.78 -21.12
N SER A 17 -18.86 2.08 -21.01
CA SER A 17 -20.12 2.72 -21.40
C SER A 17 -20.22 2.89 -22.91
N LEU A 18 -19.13 3.34 -23.56
CA LEU A 18 -19.11 3.59 -25.01
C LEU A 18 -18.50 2.44 -25.84
N GLN A 19 -18.02 1.36 -25.19
CA GLN A 19 -17.40 0.20 -25.86
C GLN A 19 -16.28 0.57 -26.84
N LEU A 20 -15.57 1.67 -26.59
CA LEU A 20 -14.50 2.13 -27.46
C LEU A 20 -13.27 1.22 -27.36
N GLN A 21 -12.64 1.00 -28.52
CA GLN A 21 -11.41 0.22 -28.59
C GLN A 21 -10.23 0.99 -27.95
N PRO A 22 -9.29 0.31 -27.28
CA PRO A 22 -8.15 0.97 -26.62
C PRO A 22 -7.31 1.89 -27.52
N ARG A 23 -7.24 1.58 -28.83
CA ARG A 23 -6.59 2.45 -29.83
C ARG A 23 -7.32 3.77 -30.03
N ALA A 24 -8.64 3.73 -30.15
CA ALA A 24 -9.47 4.94 -30.28
C ALA A 24 -9.40 5.79 -29.01
N ILE A 25 -9.43 5.14 -27.84
CA ILE A 25 -9.26 5.80 -26.54
C ILE A 25 -7.88 6.48 -26.45
N SER A 26 -6.82 5.80 -26.89
CA SER A 26 -5.46 6.34 -26.89
C SER A 26 -5.35 7.61 -27.74
N GLN A 27 -5.96 7.61 -28.93
CA GLN A 27 -6.00 8.77 -29.82
C GLN A 27 -6.83 9.91 -29.23
N LEU A 28 -8.03 9.61 -28.73
CA LEU A 28 -8.96 10.59 -28.16
C LEU A 28 -8.40 11.24 -26.88
N ALA A 29 -7.72 10.46 -26.04
CA ALA A 29 -7.13 10.91 -24.80
C ALA A 29 -5.74 11.55 -24.97
N GLY A 30 -5.15 11.50 -26.17
CA GLY A 30 -3.79 11.98 -26.44
C GLY A 30 -2.72 11.27 -25.60
N CYS A 31 -2.92 10.00 -25.25
CA CYS A 31 -2.01 9.26 -24.37
C CYS A 31 -1.55 7.94 -25.01
N SER A 32 -0.42 7.41 -24.54
CA SER A 32 0.10 6.15 -25.08
C SER A 32 -0.90 5.00 -24.87
N ILE A 33 -0.99 4.10 -25.85
CA ILE A 33 -1.84 2.90 -25.75
C ILE A 33 -1.48 2.04 -24.53
N ARG A 34 -0.20 2.04 -24.12
CA ARG A 34 0.28 1.37 -22.91
C ARG A 34 -0.40 1.93 -21.66
N THR A 35 -0.60 3.24 -21.59
CA THR A 35 -1.31 3.89 -20.48
C THR A 35 -2.77 3.43 -20.43
N VAL A 36 -3.44 3.33 -21.58
CA VAL A 36 -4.83 2.84 -21.65
C VAL A 36 -4.91 1.40 -21.15
N TYR A 37 -4.08 0.50 -21.66
CA TYR A 37 -4.05 -0.89 -21.18
C TYR A 37 -3.70 -1.01 -19.70
N TYR A 38 -2.77 -0.18 -19.20
CA TYR A 38 -2.44 -0.15 -17.78
C TYR A 38 -3.67 0.24 -16.94
N VAL A 39 -4.39 1.30 -17.31
CA VAL A 39 -5.59 1.74 -16.58
C VAL A 39 -6.69 0.69 -16.64
N LEU A 40 -6.96 0.12 -17.82
CA LEU A 40 -8.00 -0.90 -17.99
C LEU A 40 -7.68 -2.20 -17.26
N SER A 41 -6.43 -2.67 -17.34
CA SER A 41 -5.99 -3.88 -16.61
C SER A 41 -6.03 -3.67 -15.10
N PHE A 42 -5.60 -2.49 -14.62
CA PHE A 42 -5.69 -2.15 -13.20
C PHE A 42 -7.15 -2.12 -12.72
N HIS A 43 -8.04 -1.47 -13.47
CA HIS A 43 -9.47 -1.43 -13.15
C HIS A 43 -10.11 -2.82 -13.19
N ARG A 44 -9.73 -3.67 -14.16
CA ARG A 44 -10.21 -5.06 -14.23
C ARG A 44 -9.81 -5.86 -12.99
N ASN A 45 -8.58 -5.73 -12.53
CA ASN A 45 -8.02 -6.55 -11.45
C ASN A 45 -8.43 -6.06 -10.06
N PHE A 46 -8.53 -4.74 -9.86
CA PHE A 46 -8.72 -4.14 -8.54
C PHE A 46 -10.03 -3.36 -8.38
N LYS A 47 -10.80 -3.15 -9.47
CA LYS A 47 -12.01 -2.31 -9.49
C LYS A 47 -11.80 -0.90 -8.91
N MET A 48 -10.55 -0.44 -8.94
CA MET A 48 -10.12 0.85 -8.40
C MET A 48 -9.53 1.72 -9.51
N LEU A 49 -9.61 3.04 -9.35
CA LEU A 49 -9.01 4.02 -10.26
C LEU A 49 -7.50 4.19 -10.00
N HIS A 50 -7.06 4.02 -8.76
CA HIS A 50 -5.66 4.08 -8.36
C HIS A 50 -5.40 3.15 -7.19
N LYS A 51 -4.13 2.81 -6.96
CA LYS A 51 -3.72 2.11 -5.73
C LYS A 51 -4.07 3.01 -4.54
N PRO A 52 -4.84 2.55 -3.54
CA PRO A 52 -5.24 3.38 -2.41
C PRO A 52 -3.99 4.01 -1.78
N HIS A 53 -4.07 5.29 -1.47
CA HIS A 53 -2.93 6.11 -1.01
C HIS A 53 -2.24 5.51 0.23
N PHE A 54 -2.93 4.65 0.97
CA PHE A 54 -2.45 3.94 2.15
C PHE A 54 -1.64 2.65 1.86
N SER A 55 -1.60 2.14 0.63
CA SER A 55 -0.84 0.91 0.31
C SER A 55 0.67 1.14 0.15
N TYR A 56 1.13 2.39 0.27
CA TYR A 56 2.56 2.70 0.29
C TYR A 56 3.10 2.62 1.72
N TRP A 57 3.08 1.43 2.32
CA TRP A 57 4.08 1.15 3.35
C TRP A 57 5.44 1.13 2.64
N ARG A 58 6.08 2.30 2.56
CA ARG A 58 7.38 2.45 1.89
C ARG A 58 8.53 1.86 2.71
N GLY A 59 8.24 1.34 3.91
CA GLY A 59 9.19 0.68 4.79
C GLY A 59 8.99 -0.83 4.85
N ARG A 60 10.03 -1.53 5.31
CA ARG A 60 9.95 -2.95 5.67
C ARG A 60 8.89 -3.14 6.76
N LYS A 61 8.20 -4.29 6.76
CA LYS A 61 7.31 -4.68 7.86
C LYS A 61 8.05 -4.53 9.19
N ARG A 62 7.42 -3.88 10.18
CA ARG A 62 8.01 -3.75 11.52
C ARG A 62 8.20 -5.15 12.13
N ALA A 63 9.34 -5.36 12.78
CA ALA A 63 9.61 -6.60 13.52
C ALA A 63 8.88 -6.64 14.88
N LEU A 64 8.53 -5.47 15.40
CA LEU A 64 7.75 -5.30 16.62
C LEU A 64 6.31 -5.00 16.25
N THR A 65 5.39 -5.68 16.93
CA THR A 65 3.96 -5.41 16.92
C THR A 65 3.64 -4.34 17.97
N THR A 66 2.44 -3.77 17.91
CA THR A 66 1.97 -2.82 18.92
C THR A 66 1.90 -3.43 20.33
N ALA A 67 1.65 -4.73 20.45
CA ALA A 67 1.69 -5.42 21.74
C ALA A 67 3.12 -5.44 22.32
N ASP A 68 4.12 -5.66 21.47
CA ASP A 68 5.53 -5.62 21.88
C ASP A 68 5.96 -4.21 22.28
N GLU A 69 5.53 -3.19 21.53
CA GLU A 69 5.80 -1.79 21.86
C GLU A 69 5.22 -1.43 23.24
N ASN A 70 3.97 -1.85 23.53
CA ASN A 70 3.32 -1.63 24.83
C ASN A 70 4.03 -2.38 25.98
N TYR A 71 4.49 -3.61 25.71
CA TYR A 71 5.25 -4.40 26.69
C TYR A 71 6.60 -3.75 27.01
N ILE A 72 7.37 -3.36 25.99
CA ILE A 72 8.65 -2.66 26.19
C ILE A 72 8.44 -1.36 26.95
N PHE A 73 7.38 -0.61 26.63
CA PHE A 73 7.06 0.63 27.31
C PHE A 73 6.79 0.41 28.80
N SER A 74 5.96 -0.56 29.16
CA SER A 74 5.67 -0.87 30.56
C SER A 74 6.90 -1.40 31.31
N LEU A 75 7.75 -2.18 30.64
CA LEU A 75 9.00 -2.69 31.18
C LEU A 75 9.98 -1.56 31.52
N VAL A 76 10.16 -0.59 30.61
CA VAL A 76 11.02 0.58 30.83
C VAL A 76 10.44 1.49 31.93
N GLN A 77 9.11 1.64 32.00
CA GLN A 77 8.48 2.38 33.09
C GLN A 77 8.70 1.74 34.46
N ALA A 78 8.61 0.41 34.55
CA ALA A 78 8.85 -0.32 35.79
C ALA A 78 10.35 -0.35 36.18
N ARG A 79 11.24 -0.40 35.19
CA ARG A 79 12.70 -0.47 35.40
C ARG A 79 13.43 0.53 34.49
N PRO A 80 13.53 1.81 34.88
CA PRO A 80 14.12 2.85 34.02
C PRO A 80 15.60 2.68 33.69
N LYS A 81 16.31 1.82 34.44
CA LYS A 81 17.74 1.51 34.26
C LYS A 81 17.98 0.18 33.54
N ILE A 82 16.94 -0.42 32.95
CA ILE A 82 17.06 -1.68 32.23
C ILE A 82 17.93 -1.51 30.99
N TYR A 83 18.81 -2.48 30.72
CA TYR A 83 19.67 -2.48 29.54
C TYR A 83 18.94 -3.04 28.31
N LEU A 84 19.51 -2.79 27.13
CA LEU A 84 18.87 -3.17 25.86
C LEU A 84 18.80 -4.69 25.66
N ASP A 85 19.86 -5.40 26.04
CA ASP A 85 19.93 -6.86 26.06
C ASP A 85 18.89 -7.45 27.02
N GLU A 86 18.76 -6.89 28.22
CA GLU A 86 17.71 -7.30 29.18
C GLU A 86 16.29 -7.10 28.61
N ILE A 87 16.05 -6.01 27.85
CA ILE A 87 14.76 -5.81 27.15
C ILE A 87 14.56 -6.89 26.08
N GLN A 88 15.62 -7.24 25.33
CA GLN A 88 15.54 -8.27 24.29
C GLN A 88 15.22 -9.63 24.87
N ASP A 89 15.90 -10.02 25.96
CA ASP A 89 15.66 -11.28 26.67
C ASP A 89 14.24 -11.32 27.25
N ALA A 90 13.81 -10.25 27.91
CA ALA A 90 12.45 -10.14 28.46
C ALA A 90 11.38 -10.23 27.36
N LEU A 91 11.63 -9.61 26.20
CA LEU A 91 10.72 -9.67 25.06
C LEU A 91 10.70 -11.06 24.40
N ALA A 92 11.85 -11.73 24.30
CA ALA A 92 11.97 -13.09 23.79
C ALA A 92 11.18 -14.07 24.68
N MET A 93 11.35 -13.96 26.00
CA MET A 93 10.56 -14.71 26.99
C MET A 93 9.07 -14.41 26.88
N TYR A 94 8.68 -13.13 26.77
CA TYR A 94 7.27 -12.72 26.61
C TYR A 94 6.63 -13.31 25.34
N ARG A 95 7.39 -13.40 24.25
CA ARG A 95 6.94 -13.99 22.98
C ARG A 95 6.98 -15.52 22.95
N GLY A 96 7.65 -16.16 23.91
CA GLY A 96 7.85 -17.61 23.93
C GLY A 96 8.77 -18.13 22.83
N VAL A 97 9.76 -17.32 22.44
CA VAL A 97 10.75 -17.65 21.41
C VAL A 97 12.13 -17.61 22.07
N GLU A 98 12.56 -18.74 22.63
CA GLU A 98 13.93 -18.95 23.13
C GLU A 98 14.91 -19.22 21.97
#